data_AF-A0A959RZ70-F1
#
_entry.id   AF-A0A959RZ70-F1
#
_cell.length_a   1.000
_cell.length_b   1.000
_cell.length_c   1.000
_cell.angle_alpha   90.00
_cell.angle_beta   90.00
_cell.angle_gamma   90.00
#
_symmetry.space_group_name_H-M   'P 1'
#
loop_
_entity.id
_entity.type
_entity.pdbx_description
1 polymer ?
#
loop_
_entity_poly.entity_id
_entity_poly.type
_entity_poly.pdbx_seq_one_letter_code
_entity_poly.pdbx_strand_id
1 'polypeptide(L)'
;MDYFDQNTYLRNLFDIRTTRIELKEFNSVICNEKFYSKTNEDNKIDFSNGYNESDLEKEIFSKEDDLQVEENNNFNYIVVKSDSDKRAKDVIFLFHGLNERLWDKYLPWALKLHKSTGKAVILFPIAFHMNRAPGNWSNPRLMKKMSEYRISKFNGIENSTFANAALSSRLHSKPSRFFTSGFQTFSDVTDLVAEIRAGNNKYIYDDASINFFGYSIGALLAEVLLMANPSNYFDKSKL
;
A
#
# COMPACT_ATOMS: atom_id res chain seq x y z
N MET A 1 16.92 21.92 1.92
CA MET A 1 16.36 21.33 0.69
C MET A 1 14.87 21.64 0.68
N ASP A 2 14.35 22.17 -0.43
CA ASP A 2 12.91 22.37 -0.58
C ASP A 2 12.21 21.05 -0.91
N TYR A 3 10.87 21.08 -1.07
CA TYR A 3 10.09 19.88 -1.34
C TYR A 3 10.43 19.25 -2.70
N PHE A 4 10.68 20.05 -3.74
CA PHE A 4 10.89 19.56 -5.11
C PHE A 4 12.27 18.90 -5.25
N ASP A 5 13.29 19.51 -4.64
CA ASP A 5 14.63 18.94 -4.56
C ASP A 5 14.62 17.62 -3.79
N GLN A 6 13.95 17.59 -2.64
CA GLN A 6 13.83 16.38 -1.81
C GLN A 6 13.07 15.27 -2.54
N ASN A 7 11.99 15.60 -3.25
CA ASN A 7 11.24 14.65 -4.05
C ASN A 7 12.14 14.05 -5.15
N THR A 8 12.84 14.89 -5.89
CA THR A 8 13.72 14.45 -6.98
C THR A 8 14.85 13.58 -6.47
N TYR A 9 15.48 13.96 -5.35
CA TYR A 9 16.51 13.18 -4.69
C TYR A 9 16.01 11.79 -4.29
N LEU A 10 14.88 11.72 -3.56
CA LEU A 10 14.33 10.45 -3.08
C LEU A 10 13.86 9.57 -4.22
N ARG A 11 13.22 10.13 -5.25
CA ARG A 11 12.76 9.38 -6.42
C ARG A 11 13.92 8.72 -7.18
N ASN A 12 15.04 9.43 -7.33
CA ASN A 12 16.20 8.89 -8.04
C ASN A 12 16.95 7.82 -7.25
N LEU A 13 16.89 7.89 -5.91
CA LEU A 13 17.59 6.97 -5.02
C LEU A 13 16.77 5.72 -4.66
N PHE A 14 15.45 5.84 -4.63
CA PHE A 14 14.59 4.77 -4.12
C PHE A 14 14.46 3.60 -5.09
N ASP A 15 14.71 2.39 -4.58
CA ASP A 15 14.36 1.12 -5.23
C ASP A 15 13.73 0.20 -4.18
N ILE A 16 12.47 -0.18 -4.40
CA ILE A 16 11.70 -1.05 -3.49
C ILE A 16 12.38 -2.42 -3.27
N ARG A 17 13.28 -2.84 -4.17
CA ARG A 17 14.01 -4.11 -4.09
C ARG A 17 15.27 -4.02 -3.24
N THR A 18 15.79 -2.81 -3.02
CA THR A 18 16.96 -2.59 -2.17
C THR A 18 16.55 -2.63 -0.72
N THR A 19 17.07 -3.58 0.05
CA THR A 19 16.68 -3.78 1.47
C THR A 19 16.93 -2.54 2.33
N ARG A 20 18.01 -1.80 2.07
CA ARG A 20 18.41 -0.65 2.88
C ARG A 20 18.99 0.46 2.01
N ILE A 21 18.46 1.66 2.16
CA ILE A 21 18.87 2.85 1.39
C ILE A 21 19.21 3.96 2.38
N GLU A 22 20.47 4.37 2.39
CA GLU A 22 20.97 5.42 3.28
C GLU A 22 20.62 6.82 2.77
N LEU A 23 20.02 7.64 3.62
CA LEU A 23 19.72 9.04 3.36
C LEU A 23 20.71 9.90 4.17
N LYS A 24 21.99 9.88 3.78
CA LYS A 24 23.10 10.47 4.54
C LYS A 24 22.85 11.93 4.92
N GLU A 25 22.32 12.72 3.99
CA GLU A 25 22.01 14.15 4.20
C GLU A 25 20.95 14.38 5.28
N PHE A 26 20.15 13.35 5.62
CA PHE A 26 19.03 13.46 6.53
C PHE A 26 19.26 12.71 7.86
N ASN A 27 20.39 12.01 8.01
CA ASN A 27 20.64 11.08 9.12
C ASN A 27 19.48 10.07 9.29
N SER A 28 19.00 9.55 8.15
CA SER A 28 17.86 8.66 8.06
C SER A 28 18.17 7.50 7.11
N VAL A 29 17.35 6.45 7.20
CA VAL A 29 17.43 5.27 6.34
C VAL A 29 16.03 4.86 5.92
N ILE A 30 15.92 4.35 4.70
CA ILE A 30 14.75 3.63 4.21
C ILE A 30 15.09 2.13 4.23
N CYS A 31 14.29 1.34 4.96
CA CYS A 31 14.39 -0.11 4.96
C CYS A 31 13.16 -0.71 4.29
N ASN A 32 13.36 -1.58 3.30
CA ASN A 32 12.30 -2.30 2.62
C ASN A 32 12.23 -3.72 3.18
N GLU A 33 11.13 -4.07 3.84
CA GLU A 33 10.95 -5.34 4.52
C GLU A 33 9.86 -6.17 3.87
N LYS A 34 10.15 -7.46 3.72
CA LYS A 34 9.20 -8.42 3.20
C LYS A 34 8.06 -8.64 4.18
N PHE A 35 6.87 -8.78 3.63
CA PHE A 35 5.66 -9.19 4.33
C PHE A 35 4.91 -10.22 3.49
N TYR A 36 4.36 -11.22 4.18
CA TYR A 36 3.59 -12.31 3.59
C TYR A 36 2.16 -12.23 4.11
N SER A 37 1.21 -11.97 3.22
CA SER A 37 -0.22 -11.88 3.56
C SER A 37 -0.76 -13.26 3.93
N LYS A 38 -1.38 -13.37 5.11
CA LYS A 38 -1.98 -14.61 5.63
C LYS A 38 -3.47 -14.73 5.26
N THR A 39 -4.06 -13.66 4.73
CA THR A 39 -5.50 -13.56 4.46
C THR A 39 -6.01 -14.68 3.52
N ASN A 40 -5.16 -15.21 2.64
CA ASN A 40 -5.52 -16.30 1.73
C ASN A 40 -5.64 -17.67 2.41
N GLU A 41 -4.99 -17.86 3.56
CA GLU A 41 -5.01 -19.12 4.32
C GLU A 41 -6.25 -19.20 5.22
N ASP A 42 -6.65 -18.08 5.84
CA ASP A 42 -7.61 -18.10 6.94
C ASP A 42 -9.02 -17.58 6.61
N ASN A 43 -9.21 -16.77 5.55
CA ASN A 43 -10.51 -16.08 5.30
C ASN A 43 -10.89 -15.99 3.81
N LYS A 44 -11.34 -17.12 3.22
CA LYS A 44 -11.96 -17.14 1.89
C LYS A 44 -13.34 -16.49 1.91
N ILE A 45 -13.39 -15.17 1.77
CA ILE A 45 -14.66 -14.47 1.51
C ILE A 45 -14.86 -14.36 0.00
N ASP A 46 -15.44 -15.40 -0.60
CA ASP A 46 -15.83 -15.34 -2.01
C ASP A 46 -17.21 -14.70 -2.17
N PHE A 47 -17.21 -13.45 -2.60
CA PHE A 47 -18.39 -12.82 -3.15
C PHE A 47 -18.52 -13.24 -4.62
N SER A 48 -19.10 -14.42 -4.85
CA SER A 48 -19.12 -15.15 -6.13
C SER A 48 -19.97 -14.54 -7.26
N ASN A 49 -20.14 -13.22 -7.30
CA ASN A 49 -20.85 -12.52 -8.37
C ASN A 49 -19.92 -11.50 -9.04
N GLY A 50 -19.22 -11.94 -10.09
CA GLY A 50 -18.48 -11.08 -11.01
C GLY A 50 -19.12 -11.08 -12.41
N TYR A 51 -18.95 -9.99 -13.16
CA TYR A 51 -19.26 -9.96 -14.58
C TYR A 51 -18.21 -10.72 -15.38
N ASN A 52 -18.63 -11.25 -16.54
CA ASN A 52 -17.71 -11.90 -17.47
C ASN A 52 -16.69 -10.87 -18.02
N GLU A 53 -15.42 -11.09 -17.69
CA GLU A 53 -14.31 -10.32 -18.22
C GLU A 53 -14.15 -10.56 -19.72
N SER A 54 -13.85 -9.49 -20.45
CA SER A 54 -13.51 -9.55 -21.87
C SER A 54 -12.14 -10.16 -22.12
N ASP A 55 -11.87 -10.49 -23.38
CA ASP A 55 -10.57 -11.07 -23.76
C ASP A 55 -9.40 -10.10 -23.49
N LEU A 56 -9.61 -8.79 -23.70
CA LEU A 56 -8.62 -7.77 -23.37
C LEU A 56 -8.37 -7.67 -21.85
N GLU A 57 -9.43 -7.74 -21.04
CA GLU A 57 -9.30 -7.74 -19.57
C GLU A 57 -8.52 -8.97 -19.10
N LYS A 58 -8.84 -10.15 -19.65
CA LYS A 58 -8.12 -11.40 -19.34
C LYS A 58 -6.65 -11.35 -19.77
N GLU A 59 -6.35 -10.75 -20.92
CA GLU A 59 -4.99 -10.58 -21.42
C GLU A 59 -4.16 -9.66 -20.50
N ILE A 60 -4.74 -8.54 -20.08
CA ILE A 60 -4.02 -7.50 -19.33
C ILE A 60 -3.95 -7.81 -17.83
N PHE A 61 -5.01 -8.35 -17.24
CA PHE A 61 -5.13 -8.57 -15.80
C PHE A 61 -4.80 -10.00 -15.35
N SER A 62 -4.54 -10.92 -16.29
CA SER A 62 -4.42 -12.37 -16.07
C SER A 62 -5.77 -13.03 -15.74
N LYS A 63 -5.86 -14.36 -15.95
CA LYS A 63 -6.97 -15.21 -15.49
C LYS A 63 -6.82 -15.66 -14.04
N GLU A 64 -5.72 -15.26 -13.40
CA GLU A 64 -5.42 -15.63 -12.02
C GLU A 64 -6.48 -15.07 -11.08
N ASP A 65 -6.91 -15.91 -10.14
CA ASP A 65 -7.74 -15.46 -9.04
C ASP A 65 -6.99 -14.36 -8.28
N ASP A 66 -7.71 -13.40 -7.69
CA ASP A 66 -7.12 -12.36 -6.85
C ASP A 66 -6.26 -12.97 -5.72
N LEU A 67 -6.60 -14.18 -5.26
CA LEU A 67 -5.82 -14.97 -4.29
C LEU A 67 -4.47 -15.47 -4.83
N GLN A 68 -4.30 -15.56 -6.14
CA GLN A 68 -3.09 -16.05 -6.80
C GLN A 68 -2.12 -14.93 -7.20
N VAL A 69 -2.50 -13.67 -7.01
CA VAL A 69 -1.64 -12.52 -7.33
C VAL A 69 -0.47 -12.46 -6.35
N GLU A 70 0.69 -12.96 -6.77
CA GLU A 70 1.89 -13.09 -5.92
C GLU A 70 2.34 -11.75 -5.36
N GLU A 71 2.32 -10.67 -6.15
CA GLU A 71 2.70 -9.34 -5.66
C GLU A 71 1.79 -8.87 -4.52
N ASN A 72 0.53 -9.30 -4.50
CA ASN A 72 -0.41 -8.93 -3.45
C ASN A 72 -0.21 -9.76 -2.16
N ASN A 73 0.38 -10.94 -2.30
CA ASN A 73 0.62 -11.89 -1.21
C ASN A 73 2.02 -11.76 -0.61
N ASN A 74 3.00 -11.33 -1.40
CA ASN A 74 4.40 -11.24 -1.04
C ASN A 74 4.97 -9.91 -1.55
N PHE A 75 5.07 -8.95 -0.64
CA PHE A 75 5.45 -7.57 -0.97
C PHE A 75 6.38 -6.98 0.06
N ASN A 76 7.05 -5.90 -0.33
CA ASN A 76 7.81 -5.08 0.60
C ASN A 76 6.95 -3.93 1.14
N TYR A 77 6.94 -3.72 2.44
CA TYR A 77 6.57 -2.44 3.05
C TYR A 77 7.83 -1.63 3.36
N ILE A 78 7.66 -0.32 3.52
CA ILE A 78 8.79 0.61 3.67
C ILE A 78 8.83 1.13 5.09
N VAL A 79 10.01 1.18 5.71
CA VAL A 79 10.24 1.80 7.02
C VAL A 79 11.25 2.94 6.88
N VAL A 80 10.80 4.17 7.12
CA VAL A 80 11.65 5.35 7.21
C VAL A 80 11.96 5.61 8.68
N LYS A 81 13.25 5.65 9.05
CA LYS A 81 13.69 5.84 10.43
C LYS A 81 15.06 6.52 10.52
N SER A 82 15.50 6.84 11.74
CA SER A 82 16.84 7.37 11.98
C SER A 82 17.90 6.34 11.59
N ASP A 83 19.04 6.81 11.08
CA ASP A 83 20.18 5.94 10.83
C ASP A 83 20.87 5.55 12.14
N SER A 84 20.32 4.55 12.81
CA SER A 84 20.83 3.96 14.04
C SER A 84 20.36 2.53 14.17
N ASP A 85 21.07 1.70 14.93
CA ASP A 85 20.67 0.31 15.18
C ASP A 85 19.53 0.20 16.22
N LYS A 86 19.08 1.32 16.79
CA LYS A 86 17.98 1.33 17.74
C LYS A 86 16.65 1.10 17.01
N ARG A 87 15.84 0.20 17.57
CA ARG A 87 14.43 0.05 17.23
C ARG A 87 13.65 1.32 17.61
N ALA A 88 12.59 1.63 16.87
CA ALA A 88 11.71 2.76 17.14
C ALA A 88 10.70 2.41 18.23
N LYS A 89 10.47 3.34 19.16
CA LYS A 89 9.44 3.25 20.20
C LYS A 89 8.12 3.91 19.81
N ASP A 90 8.10 4.61 18.68
CA ASP A 90 6.93 5.31 18.17
C ASP A 90 6.91 5.17 16.66
N VAL A 91 5.75 4.79 16.13
CA VAL A 91 5.53 4.52 14.71
C VAL A 91 4.31 5.28 14.22
N ILE A 92 4.38 5.73 12.98
CA ILE A 92 3.25 6.21 12.18
C ILE A 92 3.08 5.28 10.98
N PHE A 93 1.94 4.61 10.87
CA PHE A 93 1.53 3.97 9.62
C PHE A 93 1.02 5.04 8.65
N LEU A 94 1.60 5.05 7.45
CA LEU A 94 1.23 5.94 6.36
C LEU A 94 0.50 5.15 5.28
N PHE A 95 -0.75 5.52 5.02
CA PHE A 95 -1.56 4.94 3.94
C PHE A 95 -1.77 5.91 2.78
N HIS A 96 -1.51 5.43 1.56
CA HIS A 96 -1.65 6.20 0.33
C HIS A 96 -3.12 6.35 -0.11
N GLY A 97 -3.35 7.27 -1.05
CA GLY A 97 -4.65 7.50 -1.67
C GLY A 97 -5.05 6.46 -2.71
N LEU A 98 -6.29 6.59 -3.17
CA LEU A 98 -6.80 5.80 -4.30
C LEU A 98 -6.00 6.15 -5.55
N ASN A 99 -5.81 5.16 -6.43
CA ASN A 99 -5.20 5.31 -7.75
C ASN A 99 -3.68 5.62 -7.77
N GLU A 100 -3.02 5.53 -6.63
CA GLU A 100 -1.56 5.68 -6.53
C GLU A 100 -0.84 4.42 -7.02
N ARG A 101 0.27 4.62 -7.73
CA ARG A 101 1.08 3.53 -8.32
C ARG A 101 2.55 3.56 -7.89
N LEU A 102 3.03 4.70 -7.42
CA LEU A 102 4.43 4.95 -7.07
C LEU A 102 4.52 5.65 -5.73
N TRP A 103 5.61 5.38 -5.00
CA TRP A 103 5.87 5.97 -3.69
C TRP A 103 6.43 7.40 -3.74
N ASP A 104 6.77 7.92 -4.92
CA ASP A 104 7.45 9.22 -5.14
C ASP A 104 6.82 10.40 -4.38
N LYS A 105 5.49 10.43 -4.27
CA LYS A 105 4.76 11.46 -3.52
C LYS A 105 4.86 11.27 -2.01
N TYR A 106 4.87 10.01 -1.56
CA TYR A 106 4.77 9.64 -0.15
C TYR A 106 6.14 9.53 0.54
N LEU A 107 7.22 9.27 -0.21
CA LEU A 107 8.57 9.23 0.35
C LEU A 107 8.98 10.56 1.00
N PRO A 108 8.80 11.75 0.37
CA PRO A 108 9.05 13.02 1.03
C PRO A 108 8.16 13.25 2.25
N TRP A 109 6.90 12.81 2.20
CA TRP A 109 5.97 12.94 3.32
C TRP A 109 6.41 12.09 4.51
N ALA A 110 6.80 10.83 4.27
CA ALA A 110 7.30 9.94 5.29
C ALA A 110 8.59 10.47 5.91
N LEU A 111 9.53 10.96 5.11
CA LEU A 111 10.75 11.58 5.62
C LEU A 111 10.43 12.84 6.43
N LYS A 112 9.51 13.69 5.96
CA LYS A 112 9.09 14.90 6.69
C LYS A 112 8.45 14.54 8.03
N LEU A 113 7.51 13.59 8.06
CA LEU A 113 6.87 13.10 9.28
C LEU A 113 7.90 12.53 10.27
N HIS A 114 8.82 11.69 9.78
CA HIS A 114 9.90 11.14 10.58
C HIS A 114 10.76 12.26 11.20
N LYS A 115 11.26 13.19 10.38
CA LYS A 115 12.13 14.28 10.84
C LYS A 115 11.43 15.25 11.78
N SER A 116 10.13 15.49 11.59
CA SER A 116 9.36 16.43 12.42
C SER A 116 8.88 15.82 13.74
N THR A 117 8.73 14.50 13.84
CA THR A 117 8.16 13.85 15.02
C THR A 117 9.15 12.96 15.78
N GLY A 118 10.27 12.60 15.16
CA GLY A 118 11.21 11.59 15.68
C GLY A 118 10.70 10.15 15.59
N LYS A 119 9.46 9.93 15.12
CA LYS A 119 8.84 8.61 15.00
C LYS A 119 9.32 7.90 13.74
N ALA A 120 9.37 6.58 13.74
CA ALA A 120 9.51 5.82 12.50
C ALA A 120 8.21 5.92 11.68
N VAL A 121 8.32 5.84 10.36
CA VAL A 121 7.16 5.88 9.47
C VAL A 121 7.13 4.63 8.62
N ILE A 122 6.04 3.88 8.69
CA ILE A 122 5.80 2.70 7.88
C ILE A 122 4.91 3.09 6.71
N LEU A 123 5.38 2.99 5.47
CA LEU A 123 4.50 3.08 4.31
C LEU A 123 4.04 1.66 3.97
N PHE A 124 2.77 1.38 4.26
CA PHE A 124 2.18 0.07 4.04
C PHE A 124 1.27 0.10 2.80
N PRO A 125 1.55 -0.71 1.75
CA PRO A 125 0.74 -0.70 0.54
C PRO A 125 -0.63 -1.35 0.78
N ILE A 126 -1.68 -0.67 0.29
CA ILE A 126 -3.04 -1.24 0.23
C ILE A 126 -3.05 -2.38 -0.80
N ALA A 127 -3.82 -3.43 -0.52
CA ALA A 127 -3.96 -4.58 -1.42
C ALA A 127 -4.28 -4.13 -2.85
N PHE A 128 -3.58 -4.73 -3.83
CA PHE A 128 -3.69 -4.41 -5.26
C PHE A 128 -3.29 -2.98 -5.67
N HIS A 129 -2.57 -2.25 -4.82
CA HIS A 129 -2.00 -0.94 -5.10
C HIS A 129 -0.47 -0.94 -4.99
N MET A 130 0.18 0.12 -5.50
CA MET A 130 1.64 0.27 -5.42
C MET A 130 2.38 -0.99 -5.89
N ASN A 131 3.23 -1.57 -5.06
CA ASN A 131 3.96 -2.81 -5.29
C ASN A 131 3.21 -4.08 -4.85
N ARG A 132 1.90 -3.99 -4.58
CA ARG A 132 0.98 -5.13 -4.39
C ARG A 132 0.14 -5.45 -5.63
N ALA A 133 0.52 -4.89 -6.78
CA ALA A 133 -0.15 -5.07 -8.05
C ALA A 133 0.84 -5.54 -9.13
N PRO A 134 0.41 -6.42 -10.05
CA PRO A 134 1.20 -6.79 -11.21
C PRO A 134 1.65 -5.58 -12.02
N GLY A 135 2.90 -5.61 -12.50
CA GLY A 135 3.52 -4.51 -13.24
C GLY A 135 2.70 -4.05 -14.47
N ASN A 136 1.98 -4.98 -15.10
CA ASN A 136 1.10 -4.69 -16.24
C ASN A 136 -0.01 -3.69 -15.90
N TRP A 137 -0.49 -3.67 -14.65
CA TRP A 137 -1.57 -2.79 -14.21
C TRP A 137 -1.13 -1.33 -14.05
N SER A 138 0.19 -1.11 -14.02
CA SER A 138 0.83 0.21 -13.97
C SER A 138 1.46 0.60 -15.30
N ASN A 139 1.43 -0.28 -16.32
CA ASN A 139 2.02 -0.02 -17.63
C ASN A 139 1.17 1.03 -18.40
N PRO A 140 1.68 2.24 -18.68
CA PRO A 140 0.87 3.30 -19.29
C PRO A 140 0.33 2.94 -20.67
N ARG A 141 1.06 2.12 -21.46
CA ARG A 141 0.62 1.71 -22.80
C ARG A 141 -0.55 0.73 -22.72
N LEU A 142 -0.45 -0.28 -21.84
CA LEU A 142 -1.54 -1.23 -21.62
C LEU A 142 -2.76 -0.54 -21.01
N MET A 143 -2.54 0.35 -20.05
CA MET A 143 -3.64 1.07 -19.40
C MET A 143 -4.31 2.10 -20.31
N LYS A 144 -3.56 2.69 -21.25
CA LYS A 144 -4.17 3.52 -22.31
C LYS A 144 -5.11 2.69 -23.17
N LYS A 145 -4.67 1.51 -23.65
CA LYS A 145 -5.51 0.58 -24.42
C LYS A 145 -6.76 0.16 -23.63
N MET A 146 -6.61 -0.18 -22.35
CA MET A 146 -7.73 -0.53 -21.48
C MET A 146 -8.69 0.67 -21.31
N SER A 147 -8.17 1.88 -21.16
CA SER A 147 -9.01 3.08 -21.06
C SER A 147 -9.81 3.32 -22.33
N GLU A 148 -9.18 3.22 -23.50
CA GLU A 148 -9.84 3.35 -24.82
C GLU A 148 -10.93 2.28 -24.99
N TYR A 149 -10.63 1.03 -24.59
CA TYR A 149 -11.59 -0.06 -24.58
C TYR A 149 -12.80 0.22 -23.69
N ARG A 150 -12.58 0.73 -22.47
CA ARG A 150 -13.68 1.09 -21.56
C ARG A 150 -14.57 2.17 -22.17
N ILE A 151 -13.98 3.21 -22.73
CA ILE A 151 -14.71 4.32 -23.37
C ILE A 151 -15.56 3.81 -24.53
N SER A 152 -15.05 2.88 -25.35
CA SER A 152 -15.81 2.34 -26.48
C SER A 152 -16.93 1.37 -26.06
N LYS A 153 -16.76 0.66 -24.93
CA LYS A 153 -17.72 -0.35 -24.45
C LYS A 153 -18.85 0.23 -23.61
N PHE A 154 -18.60 1.26 -22.81
CA PHE A 154 -19.55 1.76 -21.83
C PHE A 154 -19.94 3.20 -22.14
N ASN A 155 -21.24 3.43 -22.34
CA ASN A 155 -21.77 4.77 -22.53
C ASN A 155 -21.64 5.59 -21.25
N GLY A 156 -21.27 6.87 -21.36
CA GLY A 156 -21.23 7.81 -20.23
C GLY A 156 -19.97 7.72 -19.36
N ILE A 157 -18.90 7.07 -19.82
CA ILE A 157 -17.60 7.17 -19.15
C ILE A 157 -16.98 8.53 -19.44
N GLU A 158 -16.94 9.40 -18.43
CA GLU A 158 -16.35 10.75 -18.57
C GLU A 158 -14.86 10.79 -18.21
N ASN A 159 -14.41 9.92 -17.29
CA ASN A 159 -13.08 10.05 -16.65
C ASN A 159 -12.23 8.77 -16.69
N SER A 160 -12.28 7.98 -17.76
CA SER A 160 -11.33 6.87 -17.92
C SER A 160 -9.99 7.37 -18.43
N THR A 161 -8.93 7.08 -17.68
CA THR A 161 -7.55 7.42 -18.05
C THR A 161 -6.63 6.23 -17.79
N PHE A 162 -5.41 6.28 -18.33
CA PHE A 162 -4.41 5.25 -18.05
C PHE A 162 -4.11 5.11 -16.54
N ALA A 163 -4.34 6.15 -15.74
CA ALA A 163 -4.09 6.10 -14.31
C ALA A 163 -5.10 5.19 -13.59
N ASN A 164 -6.39 5.29 -13.95
CA ASN A 164 -7.49 4.61 -13.26
C ASN A 164 -8.08 3.41 -13.99
N ALA A 165 -7.62 3.12 -15.21
CA ALA A 165 -8.14 2.03 -16.04
C ALA A 165 -8.10 0.68 -15.31
N ALA A 166 -6.96 0.27 -14.74
CA ALA A 166 -6.86 -1.00 -14.02
C ALA A 166 -7.86 -1.12 -12.86
N LEU A 167 -7.86 -0.14 -11.96
CA LEU A 167 -8.74 -0.15 -10.80
C LEU A 167 -10.21 -0.18 -11.23
N SER A 168 -10.57 0.67 -12.19
CA SER A 168 -11.95 0.81 -12.62
C SER A 168 -12.45 -0.43 -13.36
N SER A 169 -11.63 -1.06 -14.21
CA SER A 169 -12.00 -2.31 -14.88
C SER A 169 -12.21 -3.43 -13.86
N ARG A 170 -11.28 -3.60 -12.92
CA ARG A 170 -11.38 -4.66 -11.90
C ARG A 170 -12.57 -4.45 -10.96
N LEU A 171 -12.85 -3.22 -10.54
CA LEU A 171 -14.05 -2.92 -9.75
C LEU A 171 -15.33 -3.09 -10.55
N HIS A 172 -15.32 -2.76 -11.85
CA HIS A 172 -16.47 -3.01 -12.71
C HIS A 172 -16.76 -4.52 -12.84
N SER A 173 -15.73 -5.35 -13.02
CA SER A 173 -15.93 -6.81 -13.14
C SER A 173 -16.30 -7.47 -11.81
N LYS A 174 -15.73 -7.05 -10.67
CA LYS A 174 -16.07 -7.60 -9.35
C LYS A 174 -16.09 -6.47 -8.29
N PRO A 175 -17.24 -5.79 -8.07
CA PRO A 175 -17.32 -4.66 -7.14
C PRO A 175 -16.95 -4.99 -5.70
N SER A 176 -17.15 -6.26 -5.27
CA SER A 176 -16.77 -6.73 -3.94
C SER A 176 -15.26 -6.60 -3.66
N ARG A 177 -14.43 -6.45 -4.70
CA ARG A 177 -12.99 -6.16 -4.58
C ARG A 177 -12.70 -4.91 -3.76
N PHE A 178 -13.63 -3.95 -3.72
CA PHE A 178 -13.49 -2.80 -2.84
C PHE A 178 -13.43 -3.22 -1.37
N PHE A 179 -14.35 -4.09 -0.95
CA PHE A 179 -14.39 -4.62 0.42
C PHE A 179 -13.26 -5.60 0.67
N THR A 180 -13.04 -6.59 -0.21
CA THR A 180 -12.03 -7.63 0.04
C THR A 180 -10.60 -7.08 0.06
N SER A 181 -10.28 -6.09 -0.77
CA SER A 181 -8.96 -5.44 -0.73
C SER A 181 -8.76 -4.63 0.57
N GLY A 182 -9.81 -3.94 1.03
CA GLY A 182 -9.81 -3.26 2.33
C GLY A 182 -9.64 -4.23 3.50
N PHE A 183 -10.40 -5.33 3.50
CA PHE A 183 -10.32 -6.38 4.51
C PHE A 183 -8.95 -7.05 4.54
N GLN A 184 -8.40 -7.42 3.39
CA GLN A 184 -7.05 -7.99 3.33
C GLN A 184 -6.00 -7.01 3.86
N THR A 185 -6.07 -5.73 3.49
CA THR A 185 -5.13 -4.73 4.02
C THR A 185 -5.29 -4.55 5.53
N PHE A 186 -6.52 -4.54 6.04
CA PHE A 186 -6.81 -4.48 7.47
C PHE A 186 -6.20 -5.67 8.22
N SER A 187 -6.39 -6.89 7.72
CA SER A 187 -5.84 -8.10 8.29
C SER A 187 -4.31 -8.08 8.27
N ASP A 188 -3.72 -7.74 7.13
CA ASP A 188 -2.26 -7.68 6.97
C ASP A 188 -1.61 -6.64 7.90
N VAL A 189 -2.24 -5.48 8.08
CA VAL A 189 -1.76 -4.47 9.05
C VAL A 189 -1.87 -5.00 10.47
N THR A 190 -2.98 -5.68 10.80
CA THR A 190 -3.17 -6.28 12.13
C THR A 190 -2.13 -7.36 12.41
N ASP A 191 -1.81 -8.19 11.42
CA ASP A 191 -0.77 -9.21 11.51
C ASP A 191 0.62 -8.60 11.70
N LEU A 192 0.97 -7.56 10.95
CA LEU A 192 2.23 -6.84 11.16
C LEU A 192 2.30 -6.24 12.56
N VAL A 193 1.20 -5.68 13.07
CA VAL A 193 1.14 -5.16 14.44
C VAL A 193 1.29 -6.28 15.47
N ALA A 194 0.66 -7.42 15.26
CA ALA A 194 0.85 -8.60 16.11
C ALA A 194 2.32 -9.08 16.10
N GLU A 195 2.98 -9.09 14.94
CA GLU A 195 4.41 -9.40 14.82
C GLU A 195 5.31 -8.39 15.55
N ILE A 196 4.96 -7.10 15.49
CA ILE A 196 5.62 -6.06 16.29
C ILE A 196 5.43 -6.36 17.79
N ARG A 197 4.19 -6.58 18.26
CA ARG A 197 3.88 -6.87 19.66
C ARG A 197 4.54 -8.15 20.18
N ALA A 198 4.78 -9.13 19.30
CA ALA A 198 5.53 -10.33 19.63
C ALA A 198 7.05 -10.13 19.69
N GLY A 199 7.56 -8.94 19.36
CA GLY A 199 8.99 -8.62 19.33
C GLY A 199 9.72 -9.12 18.09
N ASN A 200 8.98 -9.59 17.07
CA ASN A 200 9.53 -10.19 15.84
C ASN A 200 9.90 -9.14 14.79
N ASN A 201 9.52 -7.87 14.97
CA ASN A 201 9.90 -6.80 14.06
C ASN A 201 11.33 -6.30 14.32
N LYS A 202 12.14 -6.25 13.26
CA LYS A 202 13.55 -5.84 13.30
C LYS A 202 13.76 -4.37 13.67
N TYR A 203 12.78 -3.49 13.38
CA TYR A 203 12.96 -2.05 13.48
C TYR A 203 12.12 -1.36 14.54
N ILE A 204 11.16 -2.05 15.15
CA ILE A 204 10.16 -1.45 16.02
C ILE A 204 10.11 -2.26 17.33
N TYR A 205 10.09 -1.58 18.46
CA TYR A 205 9.94 -2.25 19.76
C TYR A 205 8.52 -2.82 19.91
N ASP A 206 8.42 -3.91 20.65
CA ASP A 206 7.16 -4.57 21.01
C ASP A 206 6.19 -3.68 21.78
N ASP A 207 6.71 -2.75 22.59
CA ASP A 207 5.95 -1.75 23.33
C ASP A 207 5.67 -0.45 22.55
N ALA A 208 6.04 -0.37 21.27
CA ALA A 208 6.01 0.89 20.53
C ALA A 208 4.60 1.50 20.41
N SER A 209 4.50 2.82 20.53
CA SER A 209 3.25 3.52 20.21
C SER A 209 2.98 3.46 18.70
N ILE A 210 1.71 3.27 18.33
CA ILE A 210 1.28 3.18 16.94
C ILE A 210 0.32 4.34 16.68
N ASN A 211 0.56 5.10 15.62
CA ASN A 211 -0.32 6.15 15.13
C ASN A 211 -0.51 5.97 13.63
N PHE A 212 -1.46 6.70 13.05
CA PHE A 212 -1.80 6.61 11.64
C PHE A 212 -1.69 7.97 10.99
N PHE A 213 -1.43 7.97 9.68
CA PHE A 213 -1.58 9.10 8.79
C PHE A 213 -2.12 8.54 7.46
N GLY A 214 -3.33 8.93 7.09
CA GLY A 214 -3.97 8.43 5.88
C GLY A 214 -4.31 9.56 4.91
N TYR A 215 -4.17 9.30 3.61
CA TYR A 215 -4.67 10.19 2.57
C TYR A 215 -5.82 9.53 1.80
N SER A 216 -6.95 10.23 1.65
CA SER A 216 -8.11 9.74 0.89
C SER A 216 -8.58 8.35 1.39
N ILE A 217 -8.62 7.31 0.55
CA ILE A 217 -9.00 5.94 0.96
C ILE A 217 -8.11 5.39 2.08
N GLY A 218 -6.85 5.84 2.17
CA GLY A 218 -5.97 5.49 3.29
C GLY A 218 -6.42 6.08 4.63
N ALA A 219 -7.11 7.22 4.62
CA ALA A 219 -7.72 7.80 5.83
C ALA A 219 -8.92 6.95 6.28
N LEU A 220 -9.78 6.55 5.35
CA LEU A 220 -10.89 5.63 5.63
C LEU A 220 -10.38 4.31 6.24
N LEU A 221 -9.33 3.72 5.67
CA LEU A 221 -8.73 2.50 6.22
C LEU A 221 -8.20 2.72 7.66
N ALA A 222 -7.53 3.85 7.91
CA ALA A 222 -7.03 4.17 9.25
C ALA A 222 -8.16 4.35 10.27
N GLU A 223 -9.26 5.01 9.88
CA GLU A 223 -10.46 5.13 10.72
C GLU A 223 -11.07 3.77 11.03
N VAL A 224 -11.18 2.88 10.03
CA VAL A 224 -11.67 1.51 10.24
C VAL A 224 -10.77 0.73 11.20
N LEU A 225 -9.43 0.83 11.06
CA LEU A 225 -8.48 0.22 11.99
C LEU A 225 -8.68 0.73 13.42
N LEU A 226 -8.82 2.04 13.60
CA LEU A 226 -9.03 2.66 14.91
C LEU A 226 -10.37 2.29 15.54
N MET A 227 -11.45 2.20 14.75
CA MET A 227 -12.78 1.83 15.26
C MET A 227 -12.89 0.35 15.59
N ALA A 228 -12.34 -0.52 14.72
CA ALA A 228 -12.40 -1.96 14.94
C ALA A 228 -11.43 -2.43 16.03
N ASN A 229 -10.28 -1.75 16.15
CA ASN A 229 -9.29 -1.92 17.21
C ASN A 229 -9.01 -3.38 17.60
N PRO A 230 -8.58 -4.23 16.63
CA PRO A 230 -8.38 -5.64 16.88
C PRO A 230 -7.36 -5.83 18.02
N SER A 231 -7.70 -6.71 18.96
CA SER A 231 -6.87 -7.00 20.14
C SER A 231 -6.50 -5.77 20.99
N ASN A 232 -7.26 -4.68 20.90
CA ASN A 232 -7.02 -3.40 21.59
C ASN A 232 -5.66 -2.76 21.26
N TYR A 233 -5.08 -3.07 20.09
CA TYR A 233 -3.75 -2.57 19.71
C TYR A 233 -3.67 -1.05 19.54
N PHE A 234 -4.81 -0.38 19.37
CA PHE A 234 -4.92 1.01 18.95
C PHE A 234 -5.63 1.91 19.98
N ASP A 235 -5.80 1.48 21.23
CA ASP A 235 -6.46 2.26 22.30
C ASP A 235 -5.90 3.68 22.49
N LYS A 236 -4.59 3.84 22.25
CA LYS A 236 -3.86 5.11 22.41
C LYS A 236 -3.41 5.69 21.08
N SER A 237 -3.82 5.10 19.97
CA SER A 237 -3.45 5.53 18.63
C SER A 237 -4.16 6.83 18.26
N LYS A 238 -3.48 7.64 17.45
CA LYS A 238 -4.02 8.87 16.88
C LYS A 238 -3.98 8.80 15.36
N LEU A 239 -4.91 9.46 14.70
CA LEU A 239 -4.94 9.74 13.26
C LEU A 239 -4.54 11.21 13.02
#